data_AF-A0A2T6VRG3-F1
#
_entry.id   AF-A0A2T6VRG3-F1
#
_cell.length_a   1.000
_cell.length_b   1.000
_cell.length_c   1.000
_cell.angle_alpha   90.00
_cell.angle_beta   90.00
_cell.angle_gamma   90.00
#
_symmetry.space_group_name_H-M   'P 1'
#
loop_
_entity.id
_entity.type
_entity.pdbx_description
1 polymer ?
#
loop_
_entity_poly.entity_id
_entity_poly.type
_entity_poly.pdbx_seq_one_letter_code
_entity_poly.pdbx_strand_id
1 'polypeptide(L)'
;YHLQAIEGLLNQLNIPFKRDFELNPSSVHALINDKNLWAKISSLPKMPLFNLRPKLNHFPLPNNTKIPQIPIESNAYIVGLVKNKQEVFLKYGNKLMTRLSPFYIEFDPSLEEVKMQIDNKDQMVKIGSVVEVKESFYIHAMDNIRANVIGFSVSNESKPNEMGYTIRFKDFQKRFSLDKQERIYRIEFYKNNAFSGMILVKFV
;
A
#
# COMPACT_ATOMS: atom_id res chain seq x y z
N TYR A 1 -26.23 9.66 15.20
CA TYR A 1 -27.04 9.04 16.27
C TYR A 1 -26.23 8.13 17.21
N HIS A 2 -25.55 7.08 16.75
CA HIS A 2 -24.79 6.19 17.66
C HIS A 2 -23.79 6.91 18.58
N LEU A 3 -23.01 7.88 18.06
CA LEU A 3 -22.10 8.67 18.87
C LEU A 3 -22.82 9.49 19.95
N GLN A 4 -23.98 10.07 19.64
CA GLN A 4 -24.81 10.82 20.61
C GLN A 4 -25.31 9.90 21.74
N ALA A 5 -25.69 8.66 21.41
CA ALA A 5 -26.09 7.68 22.43
C ALA A 5 -24.91 7.28 23.34
N ILE A 6 -23.70 7.13 22.78
CA ILE A 6 -22.48 6.88 23.55
C ILE A 6 -22.17 8.06 24.47
N GLU A 7 -22.16 9.29 23.95
CA GLU A 7 -21.91 10.50 24.76
C GLU A 7 -22.95 10.62 25.89
N GLY A 8 -24.24 10.40 25.58
CA GLY A 8 -25.31 10.39 26.57
C GLY A 8 -25.09 9.37 27.68
N LEU A 9 -24.72 8.13 27.34
CA LEU A 9 -24.44 7.08 28.32
C LEU A 9 -23.21 7.40 29.18
N LEU A 10 -22.10 7.84 28.57
CA LEU A 10 -20.89 8.20 29.30
C LEU A 10 -21.14 9.35 30.29
N ASN A 11 -21.94 10.34 29.89
CA ASN A 11 -22.34 11.45 30.76
C ASN A 11 -23.17 10.97 31.96
N GLN A 12 -24.14 10.07 31.76
CA GLN A 12 -24.93 9.49 32.87
C GLN A 12 -24.07 8.68 33.84
N LEU A 13 -23.01 8.04 33.34
CA LEU A 13 -22.05 7.26 34.13
C LEU A 13 -20.93 8.10 34.75
N ASN A 14 -20.93 9.42 34.55
CA ASN A 14 -19.86 10.33 34.98
C ASN A 14 -18.47 9.92 34.47
N ILE A 15 -18.40 9.37 33.25
CA ILE A 15 -17.14 9.02 32.61
C ILE A 15 -16.67 10.22 31.77
N PRO A 16 -15.58 10.92 32.16
CA PRO A 16 -15.08 12.06 31.40
C PRO A 16 -14.48 11.58 30.07
N PHE A 17 -14.80 12.28 28.99
CA PHE A 17 -14.24 12.00 27.66
C PHE A 17 -13.94 13.30 26.91
N LYS A 18 -13.13 13.19 25.85
CA LYS A 18 -12.89 14.25 24.87
C LYS A 18 -12.93 13.66 23.47
N ARG A 19 -13.27 14.51 22.50
CA ARG A 19 -13.14 14.27 21.06
C ARG A 19 -12.40 15.44 20.44
N ASP A 20 -11.70 15.19 19.34
CA ASP A 20 -10.90 16.14 18.59
C ASP A 20 -11.64 16.74 17.38
N PHE A 21 -12.95 16.52 17.28
CA PHE A 21 -13.81 17.00 16.20
C PHE A 21 -15.17 17.43 16.73
N GLU A 22 -15.93 18.23 15.97
CA GLU A 22 -17.32 18.59 16.31
C GLU A 22 -18.34 17.51 15.94
N LEU A 23 -19.22 17.11 16.87
CA LEU A 23 -20.18 16.03 16.61
C LEU A 23 -21.38 16.51 15.78
N ASN A 24 -21.18 16.57 14.47
CA ASN A 24 -22.22 16.85 13.48
C ASN A 24 -22.09 15.92 12.24
N PRO A 25 -23.13 15.78 11.41
CA PRO A 25 -23.11 14.87 10.27
C PRO A 25 -21.97 15.11 9.27
N SER A 26 -21.59 16.38 9.02
CA SER A 26 -20.52 16.74 8.09
C SER A 26 -19.15 16.25 8.58
N SER A 27 -18.85 16.51 9.86
CA SER A 27 -17.58 16.10 10.48
C SER A 27 -17.46 14.58 10.55
N VAL A 28 -18.54 13.89 10.91
CA VAL A 28 -18.59 12.42 10.90
C VAL A 28 -18.38 11.85 9.49
N HIS A 29 -18.99 12.46 8.47
CA HIS A 29 -18.76 12.05 7.09
C HIS A 29 -17.30 12.23 6.66
N ALA A 30 -16.66 13.34 7.04
CA ALA A 30 -15.25 13.59 6.76
C ALA A 30 -14.35 12.54 7.41
N LEU A 31 -14.57 12.20 8.69
CA LEU A 31 -13.80 11.19 9.42
C LEU A 31 -13.96 9.78 8.84
N ILE A 32 -15.19 9.41 8.42
CA ILE A 32 -15.44 8.12 7.75
C ILE A 32 -14.72 8.04 6.39
N ASN A 33 -14.57 9.17 5.70
CA ASN A 33 -13.95 9.22 4.37
C ASN A 33 -12.58 9.93 4.40
N ASP A 34 -11.88 9.86 5.52
CA ASP A 34 -10.58 10.49 5.69
C ASP A 34 -9.55 9.85 4.75
N LYS A 35 -8.92 10.68 3.91
CA LYS A 35 -7.90 10.28 2.95
C LYS A 35 -6.60 9.82 3.61
N ASN A 36 -6.40 10.11 4.91
CA ASN A 36 -5.27 9.66 5.70
C ASN A 36 -5.44 8.22 6.22
N LEU A 37 -6.59 7.59 6.02
CA LEU A 37 -6.78 6.18 6.38
C LEU A 37 -5.96 5.27 5.47
N TRP A 38 -5.27 4.29 6.07
CA TRP A 38 -4.36 3.38 5.38
C TRP A 38 -4.54 1.92 5.82
N ALA A 39 -4.07 1.00 4.99
CA ALA A 39 -3.89 -0.41 5.34
C ALA A 39 -2.47 -0.88 5.02
N LYS A 40 -1.89 -1.68 5.91
CA LYS A 40 -0.62 -2.38 5.71
C LYS A 40 -0.91 -3.87 5.72
N ILE A 41 -0.63 -4.57 4.62
CA ILE A 41 -0.89 -6.00 4.47
C ILE A 41 0.45 -6.73 4.58
N SER A 42 0.63 -7.59 5.58
CA SER A 42 1.91 -8.28 5.84
C SER A 42 3.07 -7.26 5.92
N SER A 43 4.23 -7.57 5.33
CA SER A 43 5.40 -6.70 5.23
C SER A 43 5.29 -5.61 4.16
N LEU A 44 4.18 -5.50 3.43
CA LEU A 44 4.04 -4.53 2.34
C LEU A 44 3.97 -3.07 2.86
N PRO A 45 4.18 -2.07 1.99
CA PRO A 45 3.99 -0.68 2.33
C PRO A 45 2.55 -0.33 2.75
N LYS A 46 2.43 0.74 3.53
CA LYS A 46 1.12 1.34 3.85
C LYS A 46 0.49 1.87 2.57
N MET A 47 -0.68 1.35 2.23
CA MET A 47 -1.49 1.81 1.10
C MET A 47 -2.63 2.69 1.61
N PRO A 48 -3.00 3.77 0.91
CA PRO A 48 -4.20 4.53 1.24
C PRO A 48 -5.44 3.63 1.08
N LEU A 49 -6.45 3.77 1.94
CA LEU A 49 -7.73 3.08 1.74
C LEU A 49 -8.53 3.72 0.61
N PHE A 50 -8.49 5.05 0.51
CA PHE A 50 -9.25 5.81 -0.47
C PHE A 50 -8.46 6.06 -1.74
N ASN A 51 -9.20 6.27 -2.83
CA ASN A 51 -8.67 6.49 -4.18
C ASN A 51 -7.83 5.37 -4.79
N LEU A 52 -7.80 4.17 -4.19
CA LEU A 52 -7.25 2.99 -4.87
C LEU A 52 -7.95 2.73 -6.20
N ARG A 53 -7.21 2.18 -7.16
CA ARG A 53 -7.84 1.61 -8.37
C ARG A 53 -8.78 0.47 -7.96
N PRO A 54 -9.90 0.25 -8.68
CA PRO A 54 -10.89 -0.76 -8.32
C PRO A 54 -10.35 -2.21 -8.30
N LYS A 55 -9.26 -2.46 -9.01
CA LYS A 55 -8.56 -3.74 -9.06
C LYS A 55 -7.05 -3.51 -9.14
N LEU A 56 -6.29 -4.23 -8.30
CA LEU A 56 -4.83 -4.27 -8.32
C LEU A 56 -4.39 -5.65 -8.81
N ASN A 57 -3.77 -5.70 -9.99
CA ASN A 57 -3.35 -6.95 -10.62
C ASN A 57 -2.02 -7.46 -10.07
N HIS A 58 -1.82 -8.77 -10.14
CA HIS A 58 -0.59 -9.46 -9.72
C HIS A 58 -0.10 -9.01 -8.34
N PHE A 59 -1.01 -8.85 -7.38
CA PHE A 59 -0.70 -8.28 -6.08
C PHE A 59 -0.06 -9.36 -5.18
N PRO A 60 1.18 -9.18 -4.70
CA PRO A 60 1.87 -10.23 -3.96
C PRO A 60 1.16 -10.51 -2.63
N LEU A 61 0.84 -11.78 -2.40
CA LEU A 61 0.36 -12.27 -1.10
C LEU A 61 1.16 -13.52 -0.71
N PRO A 62 1.40 -13.75 0.60
CA PRO A 62 2.13 -14.92 1.05
C PRO A 62 1.39 -16.19 0.61
N ASN A 63 2.10 -17.11 -0.02
CA ASN A 63 1.59 -18.44 -0.31
C ASN A 63 1.36 -19.23 1.01
N ASN A 64 0.67 -20.36 0.92
CA ASN A 64 0.43 -21.27 2.04
C ASN A 64 -0.21 -20.64 3.29
N THR A 65 -0.78 -19.44 3.16
CA THR A 65 -1.40 -18.67 4.26
C THR A 65 -2.87 -18.45 3.95
N LYS A 66 -3.77 -18.78 4.88
CA LYS A 66 -5.21 -18.50 4.69
C LYS A 66 -5.44 -16.99 4.79
N ILE A 67 -6.35 -16.45 3.99
CA ILE A 67 -6.64 -15.00 3.97
C ILE A 67 -6.87 -14.39 5.38
N PRO A 68 -7.64 -15.01 6.29
CA PRO A 68 -7.83 -14.45 7.64
C PRO A 68 -6.58 -14.46 8.53
N GLN A 69 -5.53 -15.20 8.15
CA GLN A 69 -4.25 -15.28 8.88
C GLN A 69 -3.21 -14.31 8.33
N ILE A 70 -3.47 -13.67 7.19
CA ILE A 70 -2.57 -12.65 6.64
C ILE A 70 -2.65 -11.42 7.55
N PRO A 71 -1.53 -10.96 8.15
CA PRO A 71 -1.54 -9.79 9.01
C PRO A 71 -2.03 -8.55 8.25
N ILE A 72 -2.89 -7.78 8.89
CA ILE A 72 -3.34 -6.47 8.37
C ILE A 72 -3.37 -5.45 9.51
N GLU A 73 -2.74 -4.32 9.29
CA GLU A 73 -2.74 -3.19 10.21
C GLU A 73 -3.40 -1.98 9.54
N SER A 74 -4.03 -1.13 10.34
CA SER A 74 -4.65 0.11 9.89
C SER A 74 -4.77 1.08 11.05
N ASN A 75 -4.87 2.38 10.74
CA ASN A 75 -5.33 3.40 11.68
C ASN A 75 -6.87 3.41 11.87
N ALA A 76 -7.60 2.49 11.22
CA ALA A 76 -9.00 2.20 11.48
C ALA A 76 -9.19 0.77 12.02
N TYR A 77 -10.21 0.57 12.85
CA TYR A 77 -10.46 -0.70 13.56
C TYR A 77 -11.38 -1.69 12.81
N ILE A 78 -11.82 -1.36 11.60
CA ILE A 78 -12.80 -2.14 10.83
C ILE A 78 -12.29 -2.49 9.43
N VAL A 79 -10.97 -2.60 9.27
CA VAL A 79 -10.32 -2.97 8.00
C VAL A 79 -10.02 -4.46 7.98
N GLY A 80 -10.21 -5.11 6.83
CA GLY A 80 -9.95 -6.54 6.70
C GLY A 80 -9.84 -7.04 5.27
N LEU A 81 -9.36 -8.28 5.14
CA LEU A 81 -9.28 -9.02 3.88
C LEU A 81 -10.32 -10.13 3.84
N VAL A 82 -11.03 -10.27 2.73
CA VAL A 82 -11.99 -11.36 2.53
C VAL A 82 -11.84 -11.97 1.15
N LYS A 83 -11.79 -13.31 1.08
CA LYS A 83 -11.72 -14.03 -0.20
C LYS A 83 -13.05 -13.88 -0.95
N ASN A 84 -12.99 -13.57 -2.24
CA ASN A 84 -14.14 -13.59 -3.14
C ASN A 84 -13.74 -14.24 -4.47
N LYS A 85 -14.18 -15.48 -4.70
CA LYS A 85 -13.77 -16.29 -5.87
C LYS A 85 -12.23 -16.36 -5.98
N GLN A 86 -11.66 -15.79 -7.04
CA GLN A 86 -10.22 -15.73 -7.32
C GLN A 86 -9.56 -14.44 -6.83
N GLU A 87 -10.33 -13.50 -6.26
CA GLU A 87 -9.86 -12.22 -5.77
C GLU A 87 -9.85 -12.20 -4.23
N VAL A 88 -9.10 -11.25 -3.67
CA VAL A 88 -9.15 -10.90 -2.26
C VAL A 88 -9.60 -9.45 -2.16
N PHE A 89 -10.68 -9.20 -1.43
CA PHE A 89 -11.22 -7.86 -1.25
C PHE A 89 -10.59 -7.19 -0.05
N LEU A 90 -10.10 -5.96 -0.23
CA LEU A 90 -9.78 -5.06 0.87
C LEU A 90 -11.06 -4.33 1.29
N LYS A 91 -11.47 -4.50 2.54
CA LYS A 91 -12.71 -3.96 3.11
C LYS A 91 -12.40 -2.89 4.15
N TYR A 92 -13.26 -1.88 4.23
CA TYR A 92 -13.35 -0.92 5.33
C TYR A 92 -14.81 -0.88 5.80
N GLY A 93 -15.10 -1.60 6.88
CA GLY A 93 -16.45 -2.03 7.23
C GLY A 93 -17.10 -2.75 6.05
N ASN A 94 -18.27 -2.28 5.63
CA ASN A 94 -18.96 -2.84 4.46
C ASN A 94 -18.45 -2.29 3.12
N LYS A 95 -17.65 -1.22 3.10
CA LYS A 95 -17.12 -0.63 1.86
C LYS A 95 -16.07 -1.54 1.23
N LEU A 96 -16.15 -1.71 -0.08
CA LEU A 96 -15.10 -2.35 -0.89
C LEU A 96 -14.11 -1.28 -1.32
N MET A 97 -12.86 -1.40 -0.89
CA MET A 97 -11.81 -0.43 -1.20
C MET A 97 -11.09 -0.78 -2.51
N THR A 98 -10.67 -2.04 -2.66
CA THR A 98 -10.12 -2.57 -3.90
C THR A 98 -10.24 -4.09 -3.98
N ARG A 99 -10.08 -4.63 -5.18
CA ARG A 99 -9.97 -6.06 -5.48
C ARG A 99 -8.52 -6.39 -5.76
N LEU A 100 -7.90 -7.18 -4.89
CA LEU A 100 -6.56 -7.71 -5.12
C LEU A 100 -6.71 -8.95 -5.99
N SER A 101 -6.10 -8.94 -7.18
CA SER A 101 -5.86 -10.17 -7.95
C SER A 101 -4.54 -10.75 -7.45
N PRO A 102 -4.59 -11.77 -6.59
CA PRO A 102 -3.41 -12.19 -5.86
C PRO A 102 -2.39 -12.89 -6.77
N PHE A 103 -1.13 -12.61 -6.52
CA PHE A 103 0.01 -13.41 -6.95
C PHE A 103 0.58 -14.07 -5.69
N TYR A 104 0.20 -15.34 -5.47
CA TYR A 104 0.66 -16.09 -4.29
C TYR A 104 2.11 -16.51 -4.48
N ILE A 105 2.98 -16.09 -3.57
CA ILE A 105 4.42 -16.28 -3.67
C ILE A 105 5.04 -16.42 -2.27
N GLU A 106 6.18 -17.08 -2.18
CA GLU A 106 6.98 -17.11 -0.96
C GLU A 106 7.50 -15.70 -0.63
N PHE A 107 7.42 -15.31 0.64
CA PHE A 107 7.95 -14.04 1.12
C PHE A 107 9.30 -14.31 1.79
N ASP A 108 10.38 -13.82 1.18
CA ASP A 108 11.74 -13.88 1.72
C ASP A 108 12.00 -12.57 2.50
N PRO A 109 12.11 -12.60 3.84
CA PRO A 109 12.30 -11.41 4.65
C PRO A 109 13.76 -10.90 4.69
N SER A 110 14.69 -11.50 3.94
CA SER A 110 16.13 -11.19 4.06
C SER A 110 16.55 -9.82 3.53
N LEU A 111 15.69 -9.13 2.76
CA LEU A 111 15.97 -7.78 2.28
C LEU A 111 15.31 -6.73 3.19
N GLU A 112 16.11 -5.98 3.94
CA GLU A 112 15.61 -4.96 4.87
C GLU A 112 15.52 -3.57 4.24
N GLU A 113 16.50 -3.20 3.42
CA GLU A 113 16.61 -1.89 2.80
C GLU A 113 17.31 -1.96 1.43
N VAL A 114 17.08 -0.94 0.61
CA VAL A 114 17.62 -0.82 -0.74
C VAL A 114 18.25 0.57 -0.88
N LYS A 115 19.46 0.63 -1.43
CA LYS A 115 20.09 1.90 -1.76
C LYS A 115 19.40 2.51 -2.99
N MET A 116 18.83 3.69 -2.83
CA MET A 116 18.19 4.43 -3.92
C MET A 116 18.72 5.87 -3.96
N GLN A 117 18.89 6.41 -5.16
CA GLN A 117 19.05 7.84 -5.36
C GLN A 117 17.66 8.43 -5.59
N ILE A 118 17.19 9.29 -4.69
CA ILE A 118 15.91 10.01 -4.82
C ILE A 118 16.22 11.48 -5.01
N ASP A 119 15.76 12.08 -6.11
CA ASP A 119 15.97 13.50 -6.43
C ASP A 119 17.44 13.94 -6.23
N ASN A 120 18.35 13.17 -6.82
CA ASN A 120 19.81 13.36 -6.76
C ASN A 120 20.47 13.15 -5.39
N LYS A 121 19.76 12.58 -4.41
CA LYS A 121 20.32 12.22 -3.11
C LYS A 121 20.26 10.71 -2.87
N ASP A 122 21.42 10.11 -2.62
CA ASP A 122 21.51 8.72 -2.17
C ASP A 122 20.97 8.57 -0.74
N GLN A 123 20.14 7.55 -0.54
CA GLN A 123 19.64 7.14 0.77
C GLN A 123 19.29 5.66 0.81
N MET A 124 19.31 5.07 2.02
CA MET A 124 18.78 3.74 2.24
C MET A 124 17.26 3.81 2.44
N VAL A 125 16.52 3.09 1.61
CA VAL A 125 15.06 3.05 1.65
C VAL A 125 14.62 1.68 2.18
N LYS A 126 13.90 1.68 3.30
CA LYS A 126 13.43 0.44 3.94
C LYS A 126 12.39 -0.27 3.06
N ILE A 127 12.47 -1.59 2.99
CA ILE A 127 11.40 -2.42 2.43
C ILE A 127 10.11 -2.20 3.24
N GLY A 128 8.97 -2.18 2.56
CA GLY A 128 7.68 -1.92 3.19
C GLY A 128 7.43 -0.44 3.51
N SER A 129 8.18 0.48 2.89
CA SER A 129 8.01 1.93 3.03
C SER A 129 7.41 2.59 1.79
N VAL A 130 7.00 3.86 1.96
CA VAL A 130 6.60 4.76 0.88
C VAL A 130 7.64 5.88 0.81
N VAL A 131 8.17 6.15 -0.38
CA VAL A 131 9.11 7.24 -0.61
C VAL A 131 8.50 8.27 -1.54
N GLU A 132 8.63 9.55 -1.20
CA GLU A 132 8.17 10.65 -2.03
C GLU A 132 9.26 11.06 -3.02
N VAL A 133 8.87 11.30 -4.27
CA VAL A 133 9.78 11.62 -5.38
C VAL A 133 9.24 12.85 -6.12
N LYS A 134 10.05 13.88 -6.29
CA LYS A 134 9.65 15.09 -7.04
C LYS A 134 9.99 14.98 -8.52
N GLU A 135 11.19 14.50 -8.82
CA GLU A 135 11.75 14.51 -10.16
C GLU A 135 12.02 13.10 -10.67
N SER A 136 12.85 12.35 -9.92
CA SER A 136 13.36 11.07 -10.39
C SER A 136 13.87 10.18 -9.25
N PHE A 137 13.93 8.89 -9.53
CA PHE A 137 14.64 7.95 -8.68
C PHE A 137 15.50 6.99 -9.50
N TYR A 138 16.49 6.40 -8.84
CA TYR A 138 17.35 5.36 -9.38
C TYR A 138 17.58 4.31 -8.30
N ILE A 139 17.48 3.03 -8.68
CA ILE A 139 17.74 1.89 -7.79
C ILE A 139 19.15 1.38 -8.10
N HIS A 140 20.04 1.40 -7.10
CA HIS A 140 21.38 0.86 -7.25
C HIS A 140 21.32 -0.66 -7.47
N ALA A 141 22.20 -1.17 -8.33
CA ALA A 141 22.28 -2.61 -8.61
C ALA A 141 22.63 -3.39 -7.34
N MET A 142 22.07 -4.59 -7.19
CA MET A 142 22.30 -5.50 -6.07
C MET A 142 22.51 -6.92 -6.60
N ASP A 143 23.42 -7.65 -5.97
CA ASP A 143 23.66 -9.04 -6.32
C ASP A 143 22.46 -9.92 -5.94
N ASN A 144 22.09 -10.82 -6.84
CA ASN A 144 21.04 -11.83 -6.64
C ASN A 144 19.61 -11.28 -6.38
N ILE A 145 19.38 -9.98 -6.56
CA ILE A 145 18.05 -9.37 -6.46
C ILE A 145 17.73 -8.64 -7.76
N ARG A 146 16.51 -8.83 -8.28
CA ARG A 146 15.96 -8.02 -9.37
C ARG A 146 14.87 -7.10 -8.85
N ALA A 147 14.76 -5.92 -9.45
CA ALA A 147 13.68 -4.98 -9.20
C ALA A 147 12.74 -4.93 -10.41
N ASN A 148 11.44 -4.96 -10.16
CA ASN A 148 10.40 -4.72 -11.15
C ASN A 148 9.60 -3.48 -10.74
N VAL A 149 9.69 -2.42 -11.52
CA VAL A 149 9.03 -1.14 -11.34
C VAL A 149 7.71 -1.19 -12.11
N ILE A 150 6.62 -1.49 -11.42
CA ILE A 150 5.32 -1.75 -12.03
C ILE A 150 4.81 -0.48 -12.74
N GLY A 151 4.72 -0.56 -14.06
CA GLY A 151 4.31 0.54 -14.94
C GLY A 151 5.46 1.20 -15.69
N PHE A 152 6.71 0.82 -15.42
CA PHE A 152 7.88 1.09 -16.24
C PHE A 152 8.24 -0.19 -17.01
N SER A 153 8.94 -0.05 -18.14
CA SER A 153 9.42 -1.17 -18.95
C SER A 153 10.50 -0.69 -19.90
N VAL A 154 11.65 -1.37 -19.90
CA VAL A 154 12.75 -1.14 -20.85
C VAL A 154 12.73 -2.15 -21.98
N SER A 155 12.25 -3.36 -21.70
CA SER A 155 12.12 -4.48 -22.65
C SER A 155 10.82 -5.24 -22.39
N ASN A 156 10.44 -6.11 -23.34
CA ASN A 156 9.27 -6.99 -23.21
C ASN A 156 9.57 -8.27 -22.41
N GLU A 157 10.56 -8.24 -21.51
CA GLU A 157 10.90 -9.39 -20.67
C GLU A 157 9.83 -9.67 -19.62
N SER A 158 9.60 -10.96 -19.35
CA SER A 158 8.61 -11.40 -18.35
C SER A 158 9.11 -11.27 -16.91
N LYS A 159 10.43 -11.21 -16.70
CA LYS A 159 11.09 -11.05 -15.40
C LYS A 159 12.16 -9.95 -15.48
N PRO A 160 11.75 -8.68 -15.66
CA PRO A 160 12.70 -7.60 -15.85
C PRO A 160 13.53 -7.37 -14.58
N ASN A 161 14.73 -6.81 -14.78
CA ASN A 161 15.53 -6.18 -13.76
C ASN A 161 15.76 -4.71 -14.13
N GLU A 162 15.05 -3.81 -13.47
CA GLU A 162 15.01 -2.38 -13.77
C GLU A 162 15.85 -1.55 -12.79
N MET A 163 16.78 -2.20 -12.09
CA MET A 163 17.88 -1.50 -11.41
C MET A 163 18.81 -0.86 -12.44
N GLY A 164 19.49 0.22 -12.07
CA GLY A 164 20.43 0.89 -12.97
C GLY A 164 19.80 1.92 -13.93
N TYR A 165 18.48 2.14 -13.86
CA TYR A 165 17.79 3.15 -14.67
C TYR A 165 17.37 4.36 -13.83
N THR A 166 17.56 5.56 -14.37
CA THR A 166 16.96 6.78 -13.83
C THR A 166 15.53 6.89 -14.34
N ILE A 167 14.57 6.79 -13.43
CA ILE A 167 13.14 6.72 -13.76
C ILE A 167 12.45 8.00 -13.30
N ARG A 168 11.68 8.62 -14.19
CA ARG A 168 10.89 9.83 -13.95
C ARG A 168 9.40 9.52 -14.07
N PHE A 169 8.57 10.43 -13.56
CA PHE A 169 7.12 10.29 -13.63
C PHE A 169 6.58 10.04 -15.05
N LYS A 170 7.18 10.68 -16.06
CA LYS A 170 6.76 10.57 -17.47
C LYS A 170 7.02 9.19 -18.07
N ASP A 171 7.90 8.40 -17.47
CA ASP A 171 8.31 7.09 -18.00
C ASP A 171 7.30 5.99 -17.61
N PHE A 172 6.34 6.32 -16.73
CA PHE A 172 5.31 5.37 -16.28
C PHE A 172 4.07 5.35 -17.17
N GLN A 173 3.63 4.13 -17.50
CA GLN A 173 2.29 3.84 -17.98
C GLN A 173 1.26 4.02 -16.86
N LYS A 174 0.49 5.11 -16.91
CA LYS A 174 -0.38 5.57 -15.81
C LYS A 174 -1.40 4.55 -15.29
N ARG A 175 -1.91 3.68 -16.17
CA ARG A 175 -2.87 2.61 -15.81
C ARG A 175 -2.36 1.62 -14.74
N PHE A 176 -1.04 1.53 -14.53
CA PHE A 176 -0.42 0.66 -13.54
C PHE A 176 -0.27 1.28 -12.15
N SER A 177 -0.63 2.55 -11.98
CA SER A 177 -0.64 3.18 -10.67
C SER A 177 -1.57 2.45 -9.71
N LEU A 178 -1.22 2.48 -8.44
CA LEU A 178 -2.00 1.91 -7.35
C LEU A 178 -3.26 2.76 -7.08
N ASP A 179 -3.16 4.06 -7.30
CA ASP A 179 -4.18 5.07 -7.05
C ASP A 179 -4.79 5.62 -8.36
N LYS A 180 -5.99 6.20 -8.23
CA LYS A 180 -6.73 6.85 -9.33
C LYS A 180 -6.12 8.21 -9.72
N GLN A 181 -5.33 8.84 -8.86
CA GLN A 181 -4.60 10.08 -9.18
C GLN A 181 -3.32 9.82 -9.98
N GLU A 182 -2.96 8.54 -10.17
CA GLU A 182 -1.85 8.14 -11.01
C GLU A 182 -0.52 8.67 -10.50
N ARG A 183 -0.30 8.58 -9.17
CA ARG A 183 0.91 9.11 -8.51
C ARG A 183 1.69 8.07 -7.72
N ILE A 184 1.07 6.94 -7.37
CA ILE A 184 1.67 5.91 -6.52
C ILE A 184 1.95 4.66 -7.36
N TYR A 185 3.20 4.21 -7.39
CA TYR A 185 3.63 3.03 -8.14
C TYR A 185 4.38 2.05 -7.24
N ARG A 186 4.31 0.76 -7.62
CA ARG A 186 4.96 -0.34 -6.91
C ARG A 186 6.35 -0.59 -7.47
N ILE A 187 7.33 -0.72 -6.60
CA ILE A 187 8.63 -1.33 -6.91
C ILE A 187 8.69 -2.64 -6.15
N GLU A 188 8.90 -3.74 -6.85
CA GLU A 188 8.90 -5.09 -6.29
C GLU A 188 10.25 -5.75 -6.44
N PHE A 189 10.72 -6.34 -5.36
CA PHE A 189 12.03 -6.99 -5.29
C PHE A 189 11.87 -8.49 -5.21
N TYR A 190 12.72 -9.20 -5.94
CA TYR A 190 12.67 -10.65 -6.03
C TYR A 190 14.07 -11.26 -5.96
N LYS A 191 14.20 -12.33 -5.19
CA LYS A 191 15.42 -13.14 -5.03
C LYS A 191 15.08 -14.60 -5.28
N ASN A 192 15.74 -15.26 -6.23
CA ASN A 192 15.53 -16.68 -6.53
C ASN A 192 14.05 -17.11 -6.72
N ASN A 193 13.22 -16.26 -7.34
CA ASN A 193 11.76 -16.42 -7.50
C ASN A 193 10.90 -16.23 -6.24
N ALA A 194 11.48 -15.92 -5.08
CA ALA A 194 10.74 -15.44 -3.92
C ALA A 194 10.55 -13.92 -3.96
N PHE A 195 9.51 -13.43 -3.30
CA PHE A 195 9.23 -12.01 -3.14
C PHE A 195 10.00 -11.47 -1.93
N SER A 196 10.95 -10.58 -2.18
CA SER A 196 11.82 -10.01 -1.14
C SER A 196 11.28 -8.71 -0.55
N GLY A 197 10.21 -8.16 -1.12
CA GLY A 197 9.57 -6.95 -0.60
C GLY A 197 9.07 -6.00 -1.66
N MET A 198 8.45 -4.92 -1.19
CA MET A 198 7.94 -3.84 -2.02
C MET A 198 8.22 -2.49 -1.38
N ILE A 199 8.49 -1.49 -2.23
CA ILE A 199 8.49 -0.07 -1.90
C ILE A 199 7.41 0.59 -2.76
N LEU A 200 6.73 1.60 -2.23
CA LEU A 200 5.90 2.48 -3.06
C LEU A 200 6.65 3.79 -3.34
N VAL A 201 6.68 4.20 -4.60
CA VAL A 201 7.09 5.56 -4.97
C VAL A 201 5.84 6.40 -5.16
N LYS A 202 5.80 7.56 -4.49
CA LYS A 202 4.72 8.54 -4.61
C LYS A 202 5.28 9.82 -5.22
N PHE A 203 4.84 10.15 -6.41
CA PHE A 203 5.23 11.40 -7.07
C PHE A 203 4.47 12.59 -6.47
N VAL A 204 5.19 13.62 -6.01
CA VAL A 204 4.67 14.81 -5.30
C VAL A 204 5.01 16.12 -5.98
#